data_AF-A0A432F6X4-F1
#
_entry.id   AF-A0A432F6X4-F1
#
_cell.length_a   1.000
_cell.length_b   1.000
_cell.length_c   1.000
_cell.angle_alpha   90.00
_cell.angle_beta   90.00
_cell.angle_gamma   90.00
#
_symmetry.space_group_name_H-M   'P 1'
#
loop_
_entity.id
_entity.type
_entity.pdbx_description
1 polymer ?
#
loop_
_entity_poly.entity_id
_entity_poly.type
_entity_poly.pdbx_seq_one_letter_code
_entity_poly.pdbx_strand_id
1 'polypeptide(L)'
;MSGAKAEMLANTCAGCHGFNGVSQGPATPSIAGMSAEYLTEVLKAYKSGDTASTMMGRIAKGYTDEELKQVADVFAKKKFVAAKQESDSAAAKKGKKLHKKYCEKCHSESGSEADDDSGFLSGQWTPYLHATMTDFTSGKREMPKKMKKKVKKLMKKEGEDGMKALMAYYASQQ
;
A
#
# COMPACT_ATOMS: atom_id res chain seq x y z
N MET A 1 -21.64 4.20 21.43
CA MET A 1 -22.32 4.83 20.27
C MET A 1 -21.37 5.23 19.13
N SER A 2 -20.07 5.54 19.33
CA SER A 2 -19.18 5.97 18.23
C SER A 2 -18.77 4.84 17.26
N GLY A 3 -18.62 3.60 17.74
CA GLY A 3 -18.20 2.46 16.89
C GLY A 3 -19.18 2.14 15.75
N ALA A 4 -20.50 2.27 15.97
CA ALA A 4 -21.50 2.05 14.93
C ALA A 4 -21.40 3.10 13.80
N LYS A 5 -21.07 4.35 14.13
CA LYS A 5 -20.83 5.41 13.13
C LYS A 5 -19.57 5.11 12.31
N ALA A 6 -18.48 4.70 12.96
CA ALA A 6 -17.22 4.38 12.29
C ALA A 6 -17.38 3.20 11.30
N GLU A 7 -18.09 2.14 11.70
CA GLU A 7 -18.35 1.00 10.81
C GLU A 7 -19.21 1.39 9.60
N MET A 8 -20.23 2.24 9.80
CA MET A 8 -21.04 2.77 8.69
C MET A 8 -20.21 3.60 7.70
N LEU A 9 -19.30 4.44 8.20
CA LEU A 9 -18.38 5.20 7.33
C LEU A 9 -17.45 4.25 6.57
N ALA A 10 -16.86 3.25 7.23
CA ALA A 10 -15.98 2.27 6.58
C ALA A 10 -16.69 1.44 5.50
N ASN A 11 -17.98 1.12 5.69
CA ASN A 11 -18.77 0.38 4.70
C ASN A 11 -18.87 1.11 3.35
N THR A 12 -18.80 2.44 3.33
CA THR A 12 -18.81 3.20 2.07
C THR A 12 -17.57 2.94 1.21
N CYS A 13 -16.46 2.49 1.82
CA CYS A 13 -15.21 2.20 1.13
C CYS A 13 -15.24 0.83 0.42
N ALA A 14 -16.14 -0.07 0.83
CA ALA A 14 -16.19 -1.45 0.36
C ALA A 14 -16.53 -1.56 -1.14
N GLY A 15 -17.20 -0.57 -1.72
CA GLY A 15 -17.50 -0.55 -3.16
C GLY A 15 -16.25 -0.57 -4.04
N CYS A 16 -15.13 -0.01 -3.57
CA CYS A 16 -13.87 -0.01 -4.30
C CYS A 16 -12.86 -0.97 -3.67
N HIS A 17 -12.69 -0.93 -2.34
CA HIS A 17 -11.68 -1.69 -1.63
C HIS A 17 -12.14 -3.09 -1.20
N GLY A 18 -13.35 -3.49 -1.58
CA GLY A 18 -13.94 -4.78 -1.25
C GLY A 18 -14.43 -4.87 0.20
N PHE A 19 -15.15 -5.96 0.49
CA PHE A 19 -15.70 -6.21 1.81
C PHE A 19 -14.57 -6.30 2.86
N ASN A 20 -14.76 -5.63 4.00
CA ASN A 20 -13.74 -5.48 5.05
C ASN A 20 -12.40 -4.88 4.57
N GLY A 21 -12.34 -4.24 3.39
CA GLY A 21 -11.10 -3.68 2.83
C GLY A 21 -10.22 -4.71 2.14
N VAL A 22 -10.75 -5.89 1.80
CA VAL A 22 -10.10 -6.92 1.00
C VAL A 22 -10.51 -6.77 -0.46
N SER A 23 -9.66 -6.13 -1.25
CA SER A 23 -9.96 -5.77 -2.64
C SER A 23 -10.00 -7.00 -3.54
N GLN A 24 -10.95 -7.02 -4.47
CA GLN A 24 -11.07 -8.06 -5.50
C GLN A 24 -10.29 -7.72 -6.79
N GLY A 25 -9.55 -6.61 -6.79
CA GLY A 25 -8.62 -6.25 -7.85
C GLY A 25 -9.28 -5.63 -9.09
N PRO A 26 -8.50 -5.48 -10.19
CA PRO A 26 -7.09 -5.85 -10.30
C PRO A 26 -6.11 -4.80 -9.75
N ALA A 27 -6.56 -3.57 -9.49
CA ALA A 27 -5.67 -2.44 -9.19
C ALA A 27 -6.03 -1.64 -7.92
N THR A 28 -7.24 -1.78 -7.39
CA THR A 28 -7.59 -1.12 -6.12
C THR A 28 -6.86 -1.85 -4.99
N PRO A 29 -6.18 -1.16 -4.06
CA PRO A 29 -5.45 -1.83 -3.01
C PRO A 29 -6.38 -2.44 -1.95
N SER A 30 -5.96 -3.56 -1.37
CA SER A 30 -6.48 -4.00 -0.08
C SER A 30 -5.96 -3.09 1.02
N ILE A 31 -6.83 -2.66 1.94
CA ILE A 31 -6.52 -1.75 3.05
C ILE A 31 -6.75 -2.40 4.43
N ALA A 32 -7.30 -3.61 4.45
CA ALA A 32 -7.50 -4.39 5.66
C ALA A 32 -6.16 -4.66 6.37
N GLY A 33 -6.12 -4.46 7.68
CA GLY A 33 -4.99 -4.80 8.55
C GLY A 33 -3.81 -3.84 8.56
N MET A 34 -3.82 -2.78 7.73
CA MET A 34 -2.78 -1.75 7.75
C MET A 34 -2.86 -0.94 9.06
N SER A 35 -1.73 -0.41 9.58
CA SER A 35 -1.79 0.41 10.80
C SER A 35 -2.76 1.58 10.67
N ALA A 36 -3.42 1.90 11.78
CA ALA A 36 -4.35 3.02 11.82
C ALA A 36 -3.61 4.35 11.58
N GLU A 37 -2.38 4.45 12.08
CA GLU A 37 -1.46 5.56 11.88
C GLU A 37 -1.18 5.75 10.39
N TYR A 38 -0.68 4.72 9.70
CA TYR A 38 -0.38 4.78 8.27
C TYR A 38 -1.61 5.15 7.44
N LEU A 39 -2.75 4.50 7.68
CA LEU A 39 -3.98 4.79 6.95
C LEU A 39 -4.43 6.23 7.19
N THR A 40 -4.37 6.72 8.42
CA THR A 40 -4.73 8.10 8.75
C THR A 40 -3.84 9.10 8.02
N GLU A 41 -2.52 8.89 8.04
CA GLU A 41 -1.57 9.78 7.36
C GLU A 41 -1.80 9.80 5.85
N VAL A 42 -1.96 8.64 5.23
CA VAL A 42 -2.20 8.54 3.77
C VAL A 42 -3.54 9.17 3.39
N LEU A 43 -4.61 8.94 4.15
CA LEU A 43 -5.91 9.54 3.90
C LEU A 43 -5.87 11.07 4.01
N LYS A 44 -5.16 11.60 5.02
CA LYS A 44 -4.95 13.05 5.16
C LYS A 44 -4.10 13.63 4.03
N ALA A 45 -3.05 12.92 3.60
CA ALA A 45 -2.24 13.35 2.47
C ALA A 45 -3.04 13.37 1.15
N TYR A 46 -4.00 12.46 0.96
CA TYR A 46 -4.93 12.54 -0.15
C TYR A 46 -5.89 13.72 -0.03
N LYS A 47 -6.38 14.01 1.18
CA LYS A 47 -7.28 15.13 1.45
C LYS A 47 -6.61 16.49 1.18
N SER A 48 -5.38 16.69 1.66
CA SER A 48 -4.60 17.92 1.44
C SER A 48 -4.14 18.07 -0.01
N GLY A 49 -3.96 16.95 -0.71
CA GLY A 49 -3.42 16.91 -2.07
C GLY A 49 -1.90 16.75 -2.13
N ASP A 50 -1.24 16.52 -0.99
CA ASP A 50 0.19 16.25 -0.90
C ASP A 50 0.58 14.94 -1.59
N THR A 51 -0.38 14.01 -1.72
CA THR A 51 -0.23 12.79 -2.51
C THR A 51 -1.18 12.81 -3.69
N ALA A 52 -0.63 12.63 -4.90
CA ALA A 52 -1.42 12.49 -6.11
C ALA A 52 -2.39 11.30 -6.02
N SER A 53 -3.60 11.48 -6.52
CA SER A 53 -4.61 10.42 -6.57
C SER A 53 -5.54 10.60 -7.75
N THR A 54 -6.08 9.48 -8.23
CA THR A 54 -7.13 9.48 -9.26
C THR A 54 -8.50 9.73 -8.64
N MET A 55 -8.79 9.06 -7.53
CA MET A 55 -10.10 9.09 -6.84
C MET A 55 -9.97 9.50 -5.37
N MET A 56 -8.99 8.96 -4.64
CA MET A 56 -8.94 9.06 -3.17
C MET A 56 -8.91 10.50 -2.64
N GLY A 57 -8.30 11.46 -3.33
CA GLY A 57 -8.32 12.85 -2.90
C GLY A 57 -9.72 13.49 -2.96
N ARG A 58 -10.57 13.09 -3.92
CA ARG A 58 -11.96 13.52 -3.97
C ARG A 58 -12.79 12.88 -2.84
N ILE A 59 -12.55 11.60 -2.58
CA ILE A 59 -13.22 10.86 -1.50
C ILE A 59 -12.83 11.43 -0.14
N ALA A 60 -11.53 11.55 0.15
CA ALA A 60 -11.02 11.97 1.46
C ALA A 60 -11.43 13.41 1.84
N LYS A 61 -11.65 14.30 0.85
CA LYS A 61 -12.19 15.65 1.08
C LYS A 61 -13.61 15.66 1.61
N GLY A 62 -14.38 14.59 1.40
CA GLY A 62 -15.74 14.45 1.95
C GLY A 62 -15.80 14.11 3.44
N TYR A 63 -14.66 13.81 4.07
CA TYR A 63 -14.59 13.38 5.47
C TYR A 63 -13.82 14.39 6.32
N THR A 64 -14.21 14.50 7.59
CA THR A 64 -13.40 15.20 8.58
C THR A 64 -12.15 14.39 8.95
N ASP A 65 -11.15 15.05 9.53
CA ASP A 65 -9.92 14.37 9.96
C ASP A 65 -10.19 13.31 11.03
N GLU A 66 -11.17 13.57 11.89
CA GLU A 66 -11.63 12.63 12.92
C GLU A 66 -12.32 11.42 12.29
N GLU A 67 -13.14 11.62 11.25
CA GLU A 67 -13.81 10.53 10.54
C GLU A 67 -12.81 9.67 9.74
N LEU A 68 -11.79 10.28 9.13
CA LEU A 68 -10.72 9.54 8.46
C LEU A 68 -9.95 8.66 9.45
N LYS A 69 -9.67 9.18 10.66
CA LYS A 69 -9.07 8.39 11.74
C LYS A 69 -9.97 7.24 12.17
N GLN A 70 -11.26 7.48 12.36
CA GLN A 70 -12.22 6.43 12.74
C GLN A 70 -12.31 5.32 11.68
N VAL A 71 -12.28 5.67 10.39
CA VAL A 71 -12.24 4.69 9.30
C VAL A 71 -10.93 3.90 9.31
N ALA A 72 -9.80 4.56 9.52
CA ALA A 72 -8.49 3.91 9.65
C ALA A 72 -8.47 2.90 10.82
N ASP A 73 -8.99 3.29 11.99
CA ASP A 73 -9.10 2.42 13.17
C ASP A 73 -9.95 1.16 12.92
N VAL A 74 -10.98 1.27 12.07
CA VAL A 74 -11.82 0.12 11.68
C VAL A 74 -11.03 -0.84 10.80
N PHE A 75 -10.37 -0.33 9.74
CA PHE A 75 -9.63 -1.18 8.79
C PHE A 75 -8.38 -1.81 9.41
N ALA A 76 -7.71 -1.13 10.33
CA ALA A 76 -6.58 -1.67 11.07
C ALA A 76 -6.92 -2.95 11.87
N LYS A 77 -8.18 -3.09 12.31
CA LYS A 77 -8.67 -4.27 13.03
C LYS A 77 -9.15 -5.38 12.10
N LYS A 78 -9.22 -5.14 10.78
CA LYS A 78 -9.62 -6.16 9.81
C LYS A 78 -8.42 -7.06 9.49
N LYS A 79 -8.71 -8.31 9.13
CA LYS A 79 -7.68 -9.26 8.73
C LYS A 79 -7.25 -8.98 7.29
N PHE A 80 -5.96 -8.73 7.08
CA PHE A 80 -5.38 -8.70 5.74
C PHE A 80 -5.51 -10.08 5.07
N VAL A 81 -5.85 -10.07 3.79
CA VAL A 81 -5.88 -11.26 2.94
C VAL A 81 -5.10 -10.94 1.68
N ALA A 82 -4.09 -11.75 1.41
CA ALA A 82 -3.26 -11.57 0.23
C ALA A 82 -4.08 -11.78 -1.05
N ALA A 83 -3.87 -10.89 -2.02
CA ALA A 83 -4.55 -10.88 -3.30
C ALA A 83 -4.11 -12.06 -4.16
N LYS A 84 -5.07 -12.88 -4.57
CA LYS A 84 -4.83 -13.96 -5.53
C LYS A 84 -4.58 -13.39 -6.93
N GLN A 85 -3.36 -13.51 -7.43
CA GLN A 85 -2.94 -12.94 -8.72
C GLN A 85 -1.83 -13.79 -9.37
N GLU A 86 -1.58 -13.57 -10.66
CA GLU A 86 -0.48 -14.25 -11.33
C GLU A 86 0.88 -13.72 -10.83
N SER A 87 1.87 -14.60 -10.69
CA SER A 87 3.23 -14.21 -10.36
C SER A 87 4.25 -15.10 -11.06
N ASP A 88 5.33 -14.49 -11.55
CA ASP A 88 6.47 -15.21 -12.14
C ASP A 88 7.40 -15.70 -11.02
N SER A 89 7.41 -17.00 -10.79
CA SER A 89 8.22 -17.64 -9.75
C SER A 89 9.74 -17.47 -9.94
N ALA A 90 10.23 -17.36 -11.18
CA ALA A 90 11.65 -17.13 -11.46
C ALA A 90 12.03 -15.68 -11.13
N ALA A 91 11.20 -14.72 -11.54
CA ALA A 91 11.36 -13.31 -11.19
C ALA A 91 11.24 -13.08 -9.66
N ALA A 92 10.32 -13.78 -8.99
CA ALA A 92 10.12 -13.70 -7.55
C ALA A 92 11.37 -14.09 -6.74
N LYS A 93 12.13 -15.11 -7.19
CA LYS A 93 13.41 -15.48 -6.56
C LYS A 93 14.45 -14.36 -6.64
N LYS A 94 14.51 -13.64 -7.77
CA LYS A 94 15.35 -12.44 -7.92
C LYS A 94 14.82 -11.33 -7.01
N GLY A 95 13.51 -11.09 -7.01
CA GLY A 95 12.85 -10.09 -6.17
C GLY A 95 13.14 -10.27 -4.69
N LYS A 96 13.09 -11.50 -4.16
CA LYS A 96 13.45 -11.81 -2.77
C LYS A 96 14.85 -11.31 -2.40
N LYS A 97 15.84 -11.54 -3.27
CA LYS A 97 17.22 -11.08 -3.06
C LYS A 97 17.32 -9.56 -3.09
N LEU A 98 16.56 -8.91 -3.97
CA LEU A 98 16.50 -7.45 -4.07
C LEU A 98 15.83 -6.82 -2.85
N HIS A 99 14.72 -7.40 -2.39
CA HIS A 99 14.01 -6.96 -1.18
C HIS A 99 14.96 -6.98 0.02
N LYS A 100 15.62 -8.12 0.27
CA LYS A 100 16.60 -8.27 1.36
C LYS A 100 17.71 -7.21 1.33
N LYS A 101 18.12 -6.79 0.13
CA LYS A 101 19.23 -5.85 -0.08
C LYS A 101 18.83 -4.37 0.03
N TYR A 102 17.64 -4.03 -0.44
CA TYR A 102 17.23 -2.63 -0.63
C TYR A 102 16.06 -2.20 0.25
N CYS A 103 15.18 -3.11 0.66
CA CYS A 103 13.86 -2.82 1.21
C CYS A 103 13.69 -3.29 2.67
N GLU A 104 14.21 -4.48 3.00
CA GLU A 104 14.04 -5.19 4.30
C GLU A 104 14.29 -4.32 5.54
N LYS A 105 15.20 -3.34 5.44
CA LYS A 105 15.54 -2.47 6.57
C LYS A 105 14.34 -1.64 7.07
N CYS A 106 13.34 -1.43 6.24
CA CYS A 106 12.13 -0.67 6.58
C CYS A 106 10.83 -1.41 6.27
N HIS A 107 10.87 -2.42 5.40
CA HIS A 107 9.72 -3.25 5.06
C HIS A 107 10.03 -4.67 5.56
N SER A 108 9.81 -4.94 6.84
CA SER A 108 10.13 -6.24 7.47
C SER A 108 9.15 -7.33 7.04
N GLU A 109 9.59 -8.59 7.14
CA GLU A 109 8.81 -9.77 6.74
C GLU A 109 8.23 -9.58 5.32
N SER A 110 9.04 -9.06 4.40
CA SER A 110 8.64 -8.74 3.02
C SER A 110 7.61 -7.63 2.87
N GLY A 111 7.52 -6.73 3.85
CA GLY A 111 6.50 -5.69 3.95
C GLY A 111 5.13 -6.27 4.28
N SER A 112 5.09 -7.29 5.14
CA SER A 112 3.85 -7.88 5.66
C SER A 112 3.53 -7.43 7.08
N GLU A 113 4.42 -6.66 7.70
CA GLU A 113 4.23 -6.11 9.04
C GLU A 113 3.40 -4.84 8.99
N ALA A 114 2.39 -4.75 9.85
CA ALA A 114 1.51 -3.60 9.91
C ALA A 114 2.16 -2.41 10.67
N ASP A 115 3.07 -2.70 11.60
CA ASP A 115 3.69 -1.76 12.53
C ASP A 115 4.90 -1.01 11.95
N ASP A 116 5.31 -1.35 10.74
CA ASP A 116 6.42 -0.68 10.05
C ASP A 116 6.02 0.69 9.46
N ASP A 117 4.75 1.09 9.62
CA ASP A 117 4.11 2.30 9.09
C ASP A 117 4.42 2.55 7.61
N SER A 118 4.68 1.47 6.87
CA SER A 118 5.15 1.55 5.49
C SER A 118 4.16 0.94 4.49
N GLY A 119 3.07 0.37 5.02
CA GLY A 119 1.97 -0.25 4.27
C GLY A 119 2.35 -1.63 3.73
N PHE A 120 1.35 -2.51 3.58
CA PHE A 120 1.60 -3.86 3.09
C PHE A 120 2.08 -3.86 1.63
N LEU A 121 3.25 -4.47 1.43
CA LEU A 121 3.82 -4.80 0.12
C LEU A 121 3.45 -6.24 -0.26
N SER A 122 3.70 -7.20 0.63
CA SER A 122 3.42 -8.61 0.36
C SER A 122 1.92 -8.84 0.14
N GLY A 123 1.55 -9.61 -0.88
CA GLY A 123 0.15 -9.95 -1.13
C GLY A 123 -0.72 -8.77 -1.57
N GLN A 124 -0.16 -7.58 -1.80
CA GLN A 124 -0.90 -6.45 -2.37
C GLN A 124 -1.01 -6.59 -3.89
N TRP A 125 -2.01 -5.95 -4.50
CA TRP A 125 -2.19 -5.93 -5.95
C TRP A 125 -0.97 -5.34 -6.67
N THR A 126 -0.36 -6.12 -7.57
CA THR A 126 0.82 -5.71 -8.35
C THR A 126 0.60 -4.40 -9.12
N PRO A 127 -0.54 -4.17 -9.80
CA PRO A 127 -0.79 -2.90 -10.48
C PRO A 127 -0.78 -1.70 -9.53
N TYR A 128 -1.29 -1.86 -8.30
CA TYR A 128 -1.25 -0.81 -7.29
C TYR A 128 0.17 -0.49 -6.85
N LEU A 129 0.98 -1.53 -6.55
CA LEU A 129 2.37 -1.33 -6.13
C LEU A 129 3.19 -0.67 -7.25
N HIS A 130 2.96 -1.06 -8.50
CA HIS A 130 3.61 -0.45 -9.65
C HIS A 130 3.22 1.03 -9.81
N ALA A 131 1.92 1.35 -9.72
CA ALA A 131 1.44 2.73 -9.77
C ALA A 131 2.04 3.58 -8.64
N THR A 132 2.03 3.04 -7.42
CA THR A 132 2.61 3.71 -6.24
C THR A 132 4.10 4.00 -6.42
N MET A 133 4.88 3.04 -6.92
CA MET A 133 6.30 3.25 -7.20
C MET A 133 6.52 4.24 -8.36
N THR A 134 5.62 4.28 -9.33
CA THR A 134 5.65 5.28 -10.41
C THR A 134 5.42 6.69 -9.86
N ASP A 135 4.45 6.89 -8.96
CA ASP A 135 4.20 8.19 -8.34
C ASP A 135 5.39 8.66 -7.50
N PHE A 136 6.01 7.74 -6.76
CA PHE A 136 7.21 8.03 -5.99
C PHE A 136 8.43 8.40 -6.85
N THR A 137 8.66 7.68 -7.95
CA THR A 137 9.81 7.91 -8.83
C THR A 137 9.65 9.14 -9.72
N SER A 138 8.41 9.47 -10.10
CA SER A 138 8.06 10.69 -10.85
C SER A 138 7.97 11.95 -9.98
N GLY A 139 7.98 11.80 -8.65
CA GLY A 139 7.88 12.92 -7.71
C GLY A 139 6.46 13.39 -7.42
N LYS A 140 5.44 12.69 -7.92
CA LYS A 140 4.01 12.92 -7.61
C LYS A 140 3.64 12.52 -6.18
N ARG A 141 4.49 11.73 -5.53
CA ARG A 141 4.40 11.37 -4.12
C ARG A 141 5.75 11.56 -3.46
N GLU A 142 5.76 12.23 -2.31
CA GLU A 142 6.99 12.42 -1.56
C GLU A 142 7.50 11.09 -1.02
N MET A 143 8.75 10.77 -1.34
CA MET A 143 9.41 9.56 -0.86
C MET A 143 10.37 9.89 0.29
N PRO A 144 10.31 9.18 1.44
CA PRO A 144 11.25 9.35 2.52
C PRO A 144 12.71 9.27 2.05
N LYS A 145 13.59 10.15 2.54
CA LYS A 145 14.98 10.29 2.06
C LYS A 145 15.76 8.96 2.04
N LYS A 146 15.56 8.11 3.05
CA LYS A 146 16.21 6.79 3.18
C LYS A 146 15.73 5.83 2.08
N MET A 147 14.42 5.77 1.86
CA MET A 147 13.80 4.99 0.78
C MET A 147 14.26 5.50 -0.59
N LYS A 148 14.28 6.81 -0.81
CA LYS A 148 14.76 7.45 -2.06
C LYS A 148 16.17 7.05 -2.42
N LYS A 149 17.07 7.01 -1.45
CA LYS A 149 18.45 6.55 -1.66
C LYS A 149 18.53 5.08 -2.07
N LYS A 150 17.68 4.21 -1.50
CA LYS A 150 17.65 2.78 -1.81
C LYS A 150 17.00 2.49 -3.17
N VAL A 151 15.85 3.10 -3.45
CA VAL A 151 15.16 2.98 -4.74
C VAL A 151 16.03 3.50 -5.89
N LYS A 152 16.68 4.66 -5.74
CA LYS A 152 17.64 5.14 -6.75
C LYS A 152 18.80 4.16 -6.99
N LYS A 153 19.32 3.52 -5.94
CA LYS A 153 20.38 2.51 -6.06
C LYS A 153 19.90 1.24 -6.76
N LEU A 154 18.67 0.79 -6.47
CA LEU A 154 18.03 -0.32 -7.16
C LEU A 154 17.87 -0.01 -8.64
N MET A 155 17.21 1.11 -8.98
CA MET A 155 16.97 1.51 -10.37
C MET A 155 18.26 1.66 -11.18
N LYS A 156 19.32 2.23 -10.57
CA LYS A 156 20.63 2.35 -11.24
C LYS A 156 21.30 1.00 -11.54
N LYS A 157 21.06 -0.03 -10.73
CA LYS A 157 21.75 -1.34 -10.87
C LYS A 157 20.93 -2.38 -11.61
N GLU A 158 19.62 -2.39 -11.41
CA GLU A 158 18.74 -3.45 -11.89
C GLU A 158 17.70 -2.95 -12.90
N GLY A 159 17.57 -1.63 -13.07
CA GLY A 159 16.57 -1.04 -13.97
C GLY A 159 15.13 -1.39 -13.61
N GLU A 160 14.26 -1.32 -14.60
CA GLU A 160 12.85 -1.71 -14.48
C GLU A 160 12.67 -3.20 -14.18
N ASP A 161 13.58 -4.06 -14.68
CA ASP A 161 13.53 -5.50 -14.43
C ASP A 161 13.72 -5.83 -12.94
N GLY A 162 14.53 -5.04 -12.23
CA GLY A 162 14.64 -5.12 -10.78
C GLY A 162 13.33 -4.79 -10.07
N MET A 163 12.60 -3.78 -10.57
CA MET A 163 11.29 -3.41 -10.02
C MET A 163 10.26 -4.50 -10.30
N LYS A 164 10.18 -5.00 -11.55
CA LYS A 164 9.30 -6.12 -11.92
C LYS A 164 9.57 -7.36 -11.07
N ALA A 165 10.84 -7.67 -10.80
CA ALA A 165 11.21 -8.78 -9.93
C ALA A 165 10.72 -8.60 -8.48
N LEU A 166 10.82 -7.38 -7.92
CA LEU A 166 10.24 -7.08 -6.61
C LEU A 166 8.72 -7.27 -6.59
N MET A 167 8.04 -6.78 -7.63
CA MET A 167 6.59 -6.94 -7.74
C MET A 167 6.19 -8.42 -7.84
N ALA A 168 6.89 -9.21 -8.65
CA ALA A 168 6.67 -10.66 -8.72
C ALA A 168 6.91 -11.35 -7.37
N TYR A 169 7.88 -10.88 -6.59
CA TYR A 169 8.13 -11.40 -5.24
C TYR A 169 6.99 -11.09 -4.27
N TYR A 170 6.51 -9.86 -4.24
CA TYR A 170 5.38 -9.49 -3.38
C TYR A 170 4.09 -10.18 -3.81
N ALA A 171 3.88 -10.31 -5.11
CA ALA A 171 2.78 -11.07 -5.69
C ALA A 171 2.87 -12.56 -5.36
N SER A 172 4.06 -13.15 -5.22
CA SER A 172 4.20 -14.58 -4.88
C SER A 172 3.81 -14.93 -3.44
N GLN A 173 3.51 -13.94 -2.61
CA GLN A 173 3.14 -14.12 -1.20
C GLN A 173 1.62 -14.06 -1.03
N GLN A 174 0.95 -15.17 -1.40
CA GLN A 174 -0.52 -15.33 -1.40
C GLN A 174 -0.97 -16.46 -0.49
#